data_AF-A0A8H6IND8-F1
#
_entry.id   AF-A0A8H6IND8-F1
#
_cell.length_a   1.000
_cell.length_b   1.000
_cell.length_c   1.000
_cell.angle_alpha   90.00
_cell.angle_beta   90.00
_cell.angle_gamma   90.00
#
_symmetry.space_group_name_H-M   'P 1'
#
loop_
_entity.id
_entity.type
_entity.pdbx_description
1 polymer ?
#
loop_
_entity_poly.entity_id
_entity_poly.type
_entity_poly.pdbx_seq_one_letter_code
_entity_poly.pdbx_strand_id
1 'polypeptide(L)'
;MDIYAEARSRIFADFTAQIRGLLGALESSQVLDAQAAADGKPSMLEKNLALTIKIQRQSFDRYIKCLHRSYPTYTLSLTVFPANLPLLPGVTKLRLFSASNDAAAIRFHDVRPIWLRVPLELLSRFPDLQELDCPWLWERLPIPFKAPSLRHYTQQWAALLRDNRRQFGNAVEKLQGQIPASLAKARLWFWRPSLLPEEDQGEPLPDLLWPLGEDSISLGLCTLASYLEELNLRAFLMPHIFNPAVPWTRMRRLRIEFHPCQPEGDWYFTGPFGENPCAESPKSRGFWIQLEDYPSHASREEGAIVDDEFLTKSEDLDGSDREPDMFRTEPLTEGIQSLLVAFAQALSNMPALEEAELFAYLTWKPSEKRKIDYVEDPPTTRASIDGS
;
A
#
# COMPACT_ATOMS: atom_id res chain seq x y z
N MET A 1 32.08 -1.27 -7.12
CA MET A 1 31.42 -2.15 -6.12
C MET A 1 30.42 -1.27 -5.41
N ASP A 2 29.13 -1.54 -5.57
CA ASP A 2 28.06 -0.61 -5.19
C ASP A 2 27.76 -0.74 -3.69
N ILE A 3 28.23 0.25 -2.92
CA ILE A 3 28.08 0.35 -1.46
C ILE A 3 26.59 0.28 -1.04
N TYR A 4 25.66 0.65 -1.94
CA TYR A 4 24.23 0.62 -1.67
C TYR A 4 23.59 -0.77 -1.88
N ALA A 5 24.05 -1.55 -2.86
CA ALA A 5 23.62 -2.94 -3.02
C ALA A 5 24.05 -3.81 -1.82
N GLU A 6 25.26 -3.58 -1.30
CA GLU A 6 25.76 -4.22 -0.09
C GLU A 6 24.96 -3.78 1.15
N ALA A 7 24.70 -2.48 1.30
CA ALA A 7 23.88 -1.96 2.40
C ALA A 7 22.44 -2.51 2.36
N ARG A 8 21.83 -2.60 1.17
CA ARG A 8 20.49 -3.20 0.98
C ARG A 8 20.47 -4.67 1.38
N SER A 9 21.45 -5.45 0.93
CA SER A 9 21.58 -6.87 1.29
C SER A 9 21.68 -7.03 2.81
N ARG A 10 22.50 -6.20 3.45
CA ARG A 10 22.66 -6.20 4.92
C ARG A 10 21.36 -5.84 5.64
N ILE A 11 20.65 -4.81 5.21
CA ILE A 11 19.35 -4.41 5.81
C ILE A 11 18.35 -5.56 5.72
N PHE A 12 18.28 -6.26 4.59
CA PHE A 12 17.37 -7.39 4.44
C PHE A 12 17.78 -8.57 5.32
N ALA A 13 19.09 -8.84 5.42
CA ALA A 13 19.62 -9.86 6.31
C ALA A 13 19.32 -9.55 7.79
N ASP A 14 19.52 -8.30 8.21
CA ASP A 14 19.25 -7.85 9.58
C ASP A 14 17.74 -7.94 9.91
N PHE A 15 16.87 -7.49 9.00
CA PHE A 15 15.42 -7.65 9.16
C PHE A 15 15.02 -9.13 9.26
N THR A 16 15.56 -9.97 8.38
CA THR A 16 15.31 -11.42 8.40
C THR A 16 15.80 -12.06 9.69
N ALA A 17 16.96 -11.66 10.20
CA ALA A 17 17.51 -12.16 11.45
C ALA A 17 16.65 -11.77 12.66
N GLN A 18 16.12 -10.54 12.68
CA GLN A 18 15.19 -10.09 13.72
C GLN A 18 13.89 -10.90 13.70
N ILE A 19 13.29 -11.12 12.53
CA ILE A 19 12.10 -11.95 12.38
C ILE A 19 12.40 -13.39 12.84
N ARG A 20 13.50 -13.99 12.39
CA ARG A 20 13.88 -15.35 12.82
C ARG A 20 14.08 -15.43 14.34
N GLY A 21 14.76 -14.45 14.92
CA GLY A 21 14.98 -14.38 16.37
C GLY A 21 13.67 -14.29 17.15
N LEU A 22 12.73 -13.45 16.69
CA LEU A 22 11.40 -13.34 17.28
C LEU A 22 10.63 -14.67 17.22
N LEU A 23 10.53 -15.27 16.03
CA LEU A 23 9.76 -16.50 15.88
C LEU A 23 10.43 -17.68 16.60
N GLY A 24 11.76 -17.76 16.60
CA GLY A 24 12.49 -18.81 17.34
C GLY A 24 12.38 -18.67 18.86
N ALA A 25 12.32 -17.44 19.39
CA ALA A 25 12.05 -17.21 20.81
C ALA A 25 10.63 -17.65 21.19
N LEU A 26 9.64 -17.39 20.35
CA LEU A 26 8.26 -17.84 20.55
C LEU A 26 8.14 -19.36 20.49
N GLU A 27 8.78 -20.01 19.51
CA GLU A 27 8.84 -21.48 19.40
C GLU A 27 9.46 -22.10 20.66
N SER A 28 10.60 -21.57 21.11
CA SER A 28 11.27 -22.03 22.33
C SER A 28 10.36 -21.90 23.56
N SER A 29 9.60 -20.80 23.65
CA SER A 29 8.63 -20.58 24.74
C SER A 29 7.49 -21.60 24.69
N GLN A 30 6.99 -21.94 23.50
CA GLN A 30 5.94 -22.97 23.32
C GLN A 30 6.43 -24.36 23.73
N VAL A 31 7.67 -24.70 23.40
CA VAL A 31 8.28 -25.98 23.81
C VAL A 31 8.41 -26.07 25.34
N LEU A 32 8.89 -25.00 25.98
CA LEU A 32 9.01 -24.95 27.44
C LEU A 32 7.64 -25.02 28.13
N ASP A 33 6.63 -24.36 27.58
CA ASP A 33 5.26 -24.40 28.11
C ASP A 33 4.64 -25.80 28.00
N ALA A 34 4.83 -26.48 26.85
CA ALA A 34 4.39 -27.86 26.66
C ALA A 34 5.07 -28.83 27.63
N GLN A 35 6.37 -28.64 27.92
CA GLN A 35 7.10 -29.42 28.92
C GLN A 35 6.58 -29.15 30.33
N ALA A 36 6.36 -27.89 30.70
CA ALA A 36 5.80 -27.52 31.99
C ALA A 36 4.39 -28.13 32.20
N ALA A 37 3.55 -28.12 31.16
CA ALA A 37 2.24 -28.75 31.18
C ALA A 37 2.33 -30.28 31.38
N ALA A 38 3.31 -30.93 30.74
CA ALA A 38 3.58 -32.37 30.95
C ALA A 38 4.01 -32.69 32.38
N ASP A 39 4.73 -31.76 33.04
CA ASP A 39 5.13 -31.85 34.45
C ASP A 39 4.00 -31.46 35.44
N GLY A 40 2.77 -31.23 34.95
CA GLY A 40 1.62 -30.84 35.77
C GLY A 40 1.65 -29.38 36.26
N LYS A 41 2.51 -28.53 35.69
CA LYS A 41 2.54 -27.09 35.97
C LYS A 41 1.51 -26.36 35.10
N PRO A 42 0.93 -25.25 35.58
CA PRO A 42 0.03 -24.45 34.76
C PRO A 42 0.77 -23.88 33.54
N SER A 43 0.09 -23.90 32.40
CA SER A 43 0.57 -23.23 31.18
C SER A 43 0.67 -21.73 31.44
N MET A 44 1.80 -21.16 31.04
CA MET A 44 2.14 -19.74 31.14
C MET A 44 1.83 -19.01 29.82
N LEU A 45 1.59 -19.74 28.73
CA LEU A 45 1.19 -19.17 27.45
C LEU A 45 -0.34 -19.06 27.35
N GLU A 46 -0.80 -17.87 27.02
CA GLU A 46 -2.21 -17.67 26.69
C GLU A 46 -2.59 -18.49 25.46
N LYS A 47 -3.78 -19.09 25.51
CA LYS A 47 -4.42 -19.59 24.30
C LYS A 47 -4.78 -18.40 23.42
N ASN A 48 -4.55 -18.50 22.12
CA ASN A 48 -4.84 -17.46 21.13
C ASN A 48 -3.88 -16.27 21.18
N LEU A 49 -2.59 -16.51 20.95
CA LEU A 49 -1.57 -15.47 20.94
C LEU A 49 -1.82 -14.46 19.80
N ALA A 50 -1.71 -13.18 20.13
CA ALA A 50 -1.75 -12.08 19.17
C ALA A 50 -0.33 -11.52 18.96
N LEU A 51 0.26 -11.82 17.81
CA LEU A 51 1.59 -11.34 17.43
C LEU A 51 1.50 -9.96 16.78
N THR A 52 2.19 -8.98 17.35
CA THR A 52 2.30 -7.64 16.76
C THR A 52 3.75 -7.35 16.35
N ILE A 53 3.95 -7.04 15.07
CA ILE A 53 5.24 -6.60 14.52
C ILE A 53 5.08 -5.13 14.13
N LYS A 54 5.78 -4.26 14.86
CA LYS A 54 5.79 -2.81 14.63
C LYS A 54 7.13 -2.41 14.02
N ILE A 55 7.12 -1.94 12.78
CA ILE A 55 8.33 -1.44 12.10
C ILE A 55 8.56 -0.01 12.60
N GLN A 56 9.51 0.15 13.50
CA GLN A 56 9.90 1.45 14.04
C GLN A 56 10.78 2.22 13.04
N ARG A 57 11.04 3.50 13.33
CA ARG A 57 12.07 4.27 12.62
C ARG A 57 13.39 3.53 12.69
N GLN A 58 14.00 3.29 11.53
CA GLN A 58 15.25 2.59 11.39
C GLN A 58 16.34 3.59 11.03
N SER A 59 17.00 4.12 12.07
CA SER A 59 18.24 4.88 11.88
C SER A 59 19.40 3.91 11.76
N PHE A 60 19.99 3.85 10.57
CA PHE A 60 21.25 3.14 10.33
C PHE A 60 22.33 4.18 10.09
N ASP A 61 22.69 5.01 11.08
CA ASP A 61 23.94 5.75 10.90
C ASP A 61 24.84 6.04 12.10
N ARG A 62 26.13 5.88 11.78
CA ARG A 62 27.33 6.43 12.41
C ARG A 62 27.65 7.83 11.82
N TYR A 63 26.97 8.23 10.74
CA TYR A 63 27.10 9.47 9.97
C TYR A 63 25.74 10.19 9.84
N ILE A 64 25.44 11.07 10.79
CA ILE A 64 24.15 11.77 10.98
C ILE A 64 23.67 12.64 9.78
N LYS A 65 24.44 12.79 8.70
CA LYS A 65 24.22 13.84 7.66
C LYS A 65 23.78 13.36 6.27
N CYS A 66 23.53 12.06 6.04
CA CYS A 66 23.14 11.59 4.70
C CYS A 66 21.61 11.48 4.55
N LEU A 67 20.99 12.47 3.90
CA LEU A 67 19.53 12.54 3.72
C LEU A 67 18.97 11.36 2.91
N HIS A 68 19.74 10.84 1.95
CA HIS A 68 19.41 9.62 1.20
C HIS A 68 19.22 8.38 2.09
N ARG A 69 19.85 8.33 3.28
CA ARG A 69 19.68 7.25 4.26
C ARG A 69 18.51 7.50 5.20
N SER A 70 18.26 8.77 5.50
CA SER A 70 17.11 9.26 6.26
C SER A 70 15.78 9.12 5.51
N TYR A 71 15.78 9.16 4.17
CA TYR A 71 14.60 8.91 3.35
C TYR A 71 14.81 7.67 2.48
N PRO A 72 14.76 6.49 3.10
CA PRO A 72 15.09 5.26 2.40
C PRO A 72 14.05 4.92 1.35
N THR A 73 14.52 4.72 0.11
CA THR A 73 13.69 4.34 -1.04
C THR A 73 13.35 2.85 -1.08
N TYR A 74 14.10 2.01 -0.33
CA TYR A 74 13.95 0.56 -0.38
C TYR A 74 13.07 -0.01 0.74
N THR A 75 12.22 -0.94 0.34
CA THR A 75 11.31 -1.74 1.17
C THR A 75 12.01 -2.93 1.84
N LEU A 76 11.71 -3.20 3.11
CA LEU A 76 12.17 -4.34 3.88
C LEU A 76 11.57 -5.65 3.37
N SER A 77 12.42 -6.65 3.12
CA SER A 77 12.02 -7.98 2.68
C SER A 77 12.72 -9.05 3.51
N LEU A 78 12.08 -10.21 3.63
CA LEU A 78 12.76 -11.44 4.03
C LEU A 78 13.72 -11.89 2.91
N THR A 79 14.92 -12.33 3.28
CA THR A 79 15.91 -12.91 2.34
C THR A 79 15.82 -14.42 2.24
N VAL A 80 15.14 -15.06 3.20
CA VAL A 80 14.97 -16.51 3.24
C VAL A 80 13.59 -16.90 2.79
N PHE A 81 13.50 -18.12 2.24
CA PHE A 81 12.22 -18.73 1.92
C PHE A 81 11.40 -18.93 3.20
N PRO A 82 10.08 -18.68 3.19
CA PRO A 82 9.22 -18.79 4.39
C PRO A 82 9.34 -20.14 5.10
N ALA A 83 9.53 -21.23 4.35
CA ALA A 83 9.69 -22.58 4.89
C ALA A 83 10.85 -22.73 5.89
N ASN A 84 11.83 -21.81 5.88
CA ASN A 84 12.96 -21.80 6.81
C ASN A 84 12.67 -21.07 8.12
N LEU A 85 11.46 -20.52 8.31
CA LEU A 85 10.99 -19.94 9.57
C LEU A 85 10.22 -21.00 10.36
N PRO A 86 10.24 -20.98 11.70
CA PRO A 86 9.51 -21.97 12.50
C PRO A 86 8.00 -21.84 12.30
N LEU A 87 7.28 -22.95 12.46
CA LEU A 87 5.82 -22.96 12.51
C LEU A 87 5.38 -22.64 13.93
N LEU A 88 4.47 -21.69 14.09
CA LEU A 88 4.00 -21.26 15.40
C LEU A 88 2.50 -21.52 15.56
N PRO A 89 2.10 -22.73 16.01
CA PRO A 89 0.72 -23.00 16.38
C PRO A 89 0.28 -22.09 17.54
N GLY A 90 -1.01 -21.83 17.67
CA GLY A 90 -1.60 -20.98 18.72
C GLY A 90 -1.51 -19.47 18.48
N VAL A 91 -0.76 -19.00 17.46
CA VAL A 91 -0.83 -17.61 17.00
C VAL A 91 -2.11 -17.44 16.17
N THR A 92 -3.07 -16.70 16.72
CA THR A 92 -4.41 -16.51 16.10
C THR A 92 -4.58 -15.14 15.47
N LYS A 93 -3.71 -14.18 15.79
CA LYS A 93 -3.73 -12.84 15.20
C LYS A 93 -2.33 -12.39 14.85
N LEU A 94 -2.16 -11.85 13.65
CA LEU A 94 -0.94 -11.21 13.19
C LEU A 94 -1.27 -9.76 12.86
N ARG A 95 -0.62 -8.83 13.56
CA ARG A 95 -0.69 -7.40 13.25
C ARG A 95 0.66 -6.90 12.78
N LEU A 96 0.71 -6.29 11.60
CA LEU A 96 1.95 -5.79 11.00
C LEU A 96 1.74 -4.36 10.49
N PHE A 97 2.53 -3.41 11.00
CA PHE A 97 2.43 -2.01 10.58
C PHE A 97 3.72 -1.24 10.83
N SER A 98 3.92 -0.19 10.05
CA SER A 98 4.97 0.80 10.32
C SER A 98 4.50 1.85 11.31
N ALA A 99 5.35 2.15 12.28
CA ALA A 99 5.14 3.21 13.24
C ALA A 99 5.38 4.57 12.59
N SER A 100 4.38 5.45 12.58
CA SER A 100 4.65 6.88 12.54
C SER A 100 4.65 7.39 13.99
N ASN A 101 5.80 7.51 14.62
CA ASN A 101 5.86 8.35 15.81
C ASN A 101 5.78 9.82 15.35
N ASP A 102 4.85 10.55 15.94
CA ASP A 102 4.72 12.01 16.01
C ASP A 102 4.37 12.86 14.78
N ALA A 103 3.53 13.86 15.11
CA ALA A 103 3.01 14.94 14.27
C ALA A 103 4.06 15.99 13.85
N ALA A 104 5.32 15.84 14.26
CA ALA A 104 6.36 16.87 14.15
C ALA A 104 7.54 16.53 13.21
N ALA A 105 7.65 15.31 12.69
CA ALA A 105 8.67 14.97 11.70
C ALA A 105 8.08 14.98 10.28
N ILE A 106 8.87 15.41 9.29
CA ILE A 106 8.59 15.13 7.88
C ILE A 106 8.28 13.63 7.78
N ARG A 107 7.02 13.29 7.45
CA ARG A 107 6.31 12.03 7.84
C ARG A 107 6.93 10.71 7.37
N PHE A 108 8.09 10.74 6.71
CA PHE A 108 8.74 9.62 6.05
C PHE A 108 10.20 9.41 6.50
N HIS A 109 10.72 10.26 7.38
CA HIS A 109 12.09 10.14 7.88
C HIS A 109 12.28 8.84 8.69
N ASP A 110 13.35 8.10 8.35
CA ASP A 110 13.75 6.79 8.88
C ASP A 110 12.69 5.68 8.77
N VAL A 111 11.58 5.90 8.06
CA VAL A 111 10.57 4.84 7.95
C VAL A 111 10.85 3.99 6.72
N ARG A 112 11.06 2.69 6.94
CA ARG A 112 11.20 1.72 5.87
C ARG A 112 9.90 0.93 5.70
N PRO A 113 9.22 1.06 4.56
CA PRO A 113 8.08 0.20 4.26
C PRO A 113 8.52 -1.26 4.14
N ILE A 114 7.61 -2.21 4.30
CA ILE A 114 7.83 -3.63 3.99
C ILE A 114 7.33 -3.96 2.59
N TRP A 115 7.88 -4.99 1.98
CA TRP A 115 7.27 -5.59 0.80
C TRP A 115 5.91 -6.19 1.13
N LEU A 116 4.95 -6.04 0.22
CA LEU A 116 3.56 -6.50 0.35
C LEU A 116 3.45 -8.03 0.46
N ARG A 117 4.46 -8.76 -0.02
CA ARG A 117 4.55 -10.21 0.16
C ARG A 117 4.86 -10.65 1.59
N VAL A 118 5.54 -9.81 2.39
CA VAL A 118 6.00 -10.19 3.74
C VAL A 118 4.86 -10.61 4.66
N PRO A 119 3.72 -9.89 4.76
CA PRO A 119 2.57 -10.37 5.54
C PRO A 119 2.08 -11.76 5.10
N LEU A 120 2.09 -12.05 3.79
CA LEU A 120 1.69 -13.34 3.22
C LEU A 120 2.71 -14.45 3.52
N GLU A 121 3.99 -14.13 3.42
CA GLU A 121 5.07 -15.05 3.79
C GLU A 121 4.98 -15.41 5.28
N LEU A 122 4.67 -14.45 6.15
CA LEU A 122 4.52 -14.68 7.58
C LEU A 122 3.25 -15.48 7.92
N LEU A 123 2.09 -15.18 7.33
CA LEU A 123 0.86 -15.91 7.64
C LEU A 123 0.97 -17.42 7.34
N SER A 124 1.78 -17.80 6.34
CA SER A 124 2.03 -19.21 6.02
C SER A 124 2.74 -19.99 7.15
N ARG A 125 3.24 -19.28 8.17
CA ARG A 125 3.93 -19.86 9.33
C ARG A 125 3.04 -19.96 10.57
N PHE A 126 1.79 -19.51 10.48
CA PHE A 126 0.84 -19.44 11.58
C PHE A 126 -0.40 -20.30 11.27
N PRO A 127 -0.36 -21.63 11.48
CA PRO A 127 -1.43 -22.53 11.05
C PRO A 127 -2.79 -22.26 11.72
N ASP A 128 -2.80 -21.63 12.90
CA ASP A 128 -4.01 -21.29 13.66
C ASP A 128 -4.44 -19.83 13.48
N LEU A 129 -3.86 -19.11 12.51
CA LEU A 129 -4.14 -17.70 12.29
C LEU A 129 -5.58 -17.47 11.85
N GLN A 130 -6.32 -16.67 12.60
CA GLN A 130 -7.71 -16.29 12.33
C GLN A 130 -7.83 -14.86 11.80
N GLU A 131 -6.93 -13.96 12.20
CA GLU A 131 -6.97 -12.54 11.83
C GLU A 131 -5.61 -12.03 11.33
N LEU A 132 -5.61 -11.45 10.13
CA LEU A 132 -4.50 -10.66 9.58
C LEU A 132 -4.84 -9.17 9.63
N ASP A 133 -4.05 -8.39 10.36
CA ASP A 133 -4.27 -6.95 10.56
C ASP A 133 -3.08 -6.12 10.05
N CYS A 134 -3.22 -5.54 8.86
CA CYS A 134 -2.25 -4.64 8.22
C CYS A 134 -2.89 -3.26 8.01
N PRO A 135 -2.89 -2.38 9.04
CA PRO A 135 -3.53 -1.07 8.97
C PRO A 135 -2.76 -0.03 8.16
N TRP A 136 -1.58 -0.37 7.62
CA TRP A 136 -0.82 0.48 6.71
C TRP A 136 0.29 -0.30 5.99
N LEU A 137 0.14 -0.50 4.68
CA LEU A 137 1.09 -1.20 3.82
C LEU A 137 1.88 -0.26 2.88
N TRP A 138 1.90 1.04 3.18
CA TRP A 138 2.81 2.02 2.57
C TRP A 138 2.68 2.25 1.06
N GLU A 139 1.49 2.06 0.52
CA GLU A 139 1.15 2.58 -0.80
C GLU A 139 0.69 4.04 -0.69
N ARG A 140 1.20 4.93 -1.55
CA ARG A 140 0.78 6.33 -1.65
C ARG A 140 1.10 6.90 -3.03
N LEU A 141 0.44 8.00 -3.37
CA LEU A 141 0.81 8.80 -4.54
C LEU A 141 1.97 9.77 -4.19
N PRO A 142 2.62 10.37 -5.21
CA PRO A 142 3.56 11.45 -5.00
C PRO A 142 2.94 12.57 -4.18
N ILE A 143 3.69 13.08 -3.20
CA ILE A 143 3.22 14.16 -2.34
C ILE A 143 3.56 15.48 -3.03
N PRO A 144 2.58 16.39 -3.20
CA PRO A 144 2.78 17.64 -3.93
C PRO A 144 3.47 18.68 -3.05
N PHE A 145 4.69 18.39 -2.62
CA PHE A 145 5.51 19.37 -1.92
C PHE A 145 5.95 20.47 -2.88
N LYS A 146 6.00 21.73 -2.43
CA LYS A 146 6.51 22.88 -3.20
C LYS A 146 7.98 22.73 -3.53
N ALA A 147 8.77 22.32 -2.53
CA ALA A 147 10.21 22.15 -2.64
C ALA A 147 10.58 20.93 -3.51
N PRO A 148 11.31 21.12 -4.62
CA PRO A 148 11.75 20.02 -5.48
C PRO A 148 12.60 18.97 -4.76
N SER A 149 13.50 19.41 -3.87
CA SER A 149 14.34 18.51 -3.07
C SER A 149 13.52 17.61 -2.15
N LEU A 150 12.47 18.14 -1.52
CA LEU A 150 11.58 17.35 -0.68
C LEU A 150 10.75 16.35 -1.50
N ARG A 151 10.28 16.74 -2.70
CA ARG A 151 9.67 15.80 -3.65
C ARG A 151 10.64 14.67 -4.00
N HIS A 152 11.89 15.00 -4.28
CA HIS A 152 12.92 14.01 -4.62
C HIS A 152 13.16 12.97 -3.52
N TYR A 153 13.36 13.37 -2.26
CA TYR A 153 13.61 12.41 -1.18
C TYR A 153 12.36 11.63 -0.77
N THR A 154 11.19 12.26 -0.84
CA THR A 154 9.94 11.63 -0.42
C THR A 154 9.18 10.97 -1.56
N GLN A 155 9.73 10.93 -2.78
CA GLN A 155 9.02 10.29 -3.89
C GLN A 155 8.86 8.79 -3.66
N GLN A 156 7.70 8.27 -4.07
CA GLN A 156 7.50 6.84 -4.22
C GLN A 156 7.85 6.46 -5.66
N TRP A 157 8.90 5.67 -5.82
CA TRP A 157 9.40 5.26 -7.13
C TRP A 157 8.41 4.31 -7.80
N ALA A 158 7.93 4.69 -8.98
CA ALA A 158 6.89 3.98 -9.72
C ALA A 158 7.29 2.52 -10.01
N ALA A 159 8.56 2.28 -10.37
CA ALA A 159 9.06 0.93 -10.64
C ALA A 159 9.02 0.02 -9.40
N LEU A 160 9.41 0.54 -8.23
CA LEU A 160 9.35 -0.22 -6.98
C LEU A 160 7.91 -0.46 -6.54
N LEU A 161 7.02 0.51 -6.74
CA LEU A 161 5.59 0.36 -6.46
C LEU A 161 5.00 -0.78 -7.31
N ARG A 162 5.18 -0.75 -8.63
CA ARG A 162 4.77 -1.80 -9.57
C ARG A 162 5.28 -3.17 -9.14
N ASP A 163 6.58 -3.27 -8.88
CA ASP A 163 7.21 -4.55 -8.54
C ASP A 163 6.66 -5.08 -7.22
N ASN A 164 6.39 -4.22 -6.23
CA ASN A 164 5.81 -4.61 -4.95
C ASN A 164 4.38 -5.16 -5.12
N ARG A 165 3.56 -4.51 -5.97
CA ARG A 165 2.22 -5.00 -6.33
C ARG A 165 2.27 -6.38 -7.00
N ARG A 166 3.21 -6.58 -7.94
CA ARG A 166 3.42 -7.89 -8.60
C ARG A 166 3.84 -8.98 -7.62
N GLN A 167 4.77 -8.66 -6.73
CA GLN A 167 5.25 -9.62 -5.73
C GLN A 167 4.14 -10.04 -4.77
N PHE A 168 3.15 -9.18 -4.48
CA PHE A 168 1.96 -9.57 -3.72
C PHE A 168 1.16 -10.66 -4.44
N GLY A 169 0.75 -10.42 -5.70
CA GLY A 169 -0.02 -11.39 -6.47
C GLY A 169 0.69 -12.74 -6.61
N ASN A 170 1.98 -12.69 -6.97
CA ASN A 170 2.82 -13.89 -7.08
C ASN A 170 2.95 -14.63 -5.74
N ALA A 171 2.98 -13.92 -4.61
CA ALA A 171 3.08 -14.55 -3.30
C ALA A 171 1.77 -15.25 -2.92
N VAL A 172 0.60 -14.66 -3.21
CA VAL A 172 -0.70 -15.32 -2.97
C VAL A 172 -0.78 -16.62 -3.78
N GLU A 173 -0.44 -16.57 -5.07
CA GLU A 173 -0.45 -17.75 -5.94
C GLU A 173 0.47 -18.86 -5.41
N LYS A 174 1.71 -18.52 -5.06
CA LYS A 174 2.69 -19.49 -4.52
C LYS A 174 2.28 -20.08 -3.18
N LEU A 175 1.50 -19.34 -2.38
CA LEU A 175 1.12 -19.71 -1.02
C LEU A 175 -0.31 -20.24 -0.91
N GLN A 176 -1.05 -20.41 -2.01
CA GLN A 176 -2.48 -20.78 -2.00
C GLN A 176 -2.78 -22.06 -1.18
N GLY A 177 -1.84 -23.01 -1.10
CA GLY A 177 -1.95 -24.22 -0.26
C GLY A 177 -1.41 -24.09 1.17
N GLN A 178 -0.85 -22.94 1.53
CA GLN A 178 -0.24 -22.65 2.84
C GLN A 178 -0.98 -21.52 3.58
N ILE A 179 -2.01 -20.92 2.98
CA ILE A 179 -2.90 -19.99 3.67
C ILE A 179 -3.67 -20.80 4.73
N PRO A 180 -3.62 -20.40 6.02
CA PRO A 180 -4.32 -21.09 7.09
C PRO A 180 -5.82 -21.21 6.82
N ALA A 181 -6.37 -22.42 6.92
CA ALA A 181 -7.81 -22.65 6.74
C ALA A 181 -8.67 -21.95 7.82
N SER A 182 -8.05 -21.67 8.96
CA SER A 182 -8.60 -20.91 10.10
C SER A 182 -8.71 -19.41 9.84
N LEU A 183 -8.04 -18.88 8.81
CA LEU A 183 -8.04 -17.45 8.49
C LEU A 183 -9.45 -17.03 8.11
N ALA A 184 -10.04 -16.13 8.88
CA ALA A 184 -11.41 -15.66 8.68
C ALA A 184 -11.46 -14.15 8.45
N LYS A 185 -10.50 -13.38 8.95
CA LYS A 185 -10.53 -11.92 8.91
C LYS A 185 -9.25 -11.34 8.34
N ALA A 186 -9.38 -10.36 7.44
CA ALA A 186 -8.25 -9.58 6.98
C ALA A 186 -8.59 -8.08 6.91
N ARG A 187 -7.72 -7.26 7.51
CA ARG A 187 -7.67 -5.82 7.27
C ARG A 187 -6.40 -5.50 6.50
N LEU A 188 -6.54 -5.07 5.24
CA LEU A 188 -5.42 -4.75 4.35
C LEU A 188 -5.56 -3.31 3.87
N TRP A 189 -4.87 -2.39 4.54
CA TRP A 189 -4.91 -0.97 4.23
C TRP A 189 -3.62 -0.56 3.55
N PHE A 190 -3.68 -0.33 2.24
CA PHE A 190 -2.51 0.06 1.46
C PHE A 190 -2.07 1.49 1.80
N TRP A 191 -3.02 2.40 2.02
CA TRP A 191 -2.80 3.70 2.64
C TRP A 191 -3.56 3.84 3.98
N ARG A 192 -3.20 4.86 4.76
CA ARG A 192 -3.91 5.22 5.98
C ARG A 192 -5.09 6.14 5.68
N PRO A 193 -6.20 6.05 6.44
CA PRO A 193 -7.19 7.13 6.44
C PRO A 193 -6.51 8.46 6.73
N SER A 194 -6.65 9.40 5.80
CA SER A 194 -6.14 10.77 5.90
C SER A 194 -7.31 11.71 5.71
N LEU A 195 -7.39 12.73 6.57
CA LEU A 195 -8.33 13.85 6.40
C LEU A 195 -7.67 15.02 5.66
N LEU A 196 -6.40 14.88 5.31
CA LEU A 196 -5.65 15.92 4.63
C LEU A 196 -5.70 15.69 3.12
N PRO A 197 -5.77 16.78 2.34
CA PRO A 197 -5.56 16.72 0.91
C PRO A 197 -4.06 16.52 0.65
N GLU A 198 -3.69 15.34 0.16
CA GLU A 198 -2.29 14.89 0.05
C GLU A 198 -1.87 14.59 -1.41
N GLU A 199 -2.70 14.93 -2.39
CA GLU A 199 -2.54 14.53 -3.79
C GLU A 199 -2.62 15.71 -4.74
N ASP A 200 -1.90 15.59 -5.85
CA ASP A 200 -2.11 16.36 -7.06
C ASP A 200 -2.72 15.44 -8.12
N GLN A 201 -3.98 15.69 -8.46
CA GLN A 201 -4.77 14.88 -9.40
C GLN A 201 -4.63 15.36 -10.85
N GLY A 202 -3.87 16.44 -11.08
CA GLY A 202 -3.52 16.98 -12.40
C GLY A 202 -2.26 16.37 -12.97
N GLU A 203 -1.38 15.85 -12.12
CA GLU A 203 -0.13 15.19 -12.52
C GLU A 203 -0.39 13.79 -13.13
N PRO A 204 0.40 13.38 -14.15
CA PRO A 204 0.29 12.06 -14.74
C PRO A 204 0.78 10.99 -13.75
N LEU A 205 0.07 9.86 -13.71
CA LEU A 205 0.39 8.71 -12.86
C LEU A 205 0.99 7.56 -13.67
N PRO A 206 1.78 6.67 -13.05
CA PRO A 206 2.40 5.55 -13.74
C PRO A 206 1.38 4.46 -14.08
N ASP A 207 1.59 3.77 -15.20
CA ASP A 207 0.94 2.50 -15.50
C ASP A 207 1.62 1.36 -14.71
N LEU A 208 0.96 0.89 -13.65
CA LEU A 208 1.45 -0.20 -12.80
C LEU A 208 1.12 -1.60 -13.37
N LEU A 209 0.39 -1.68 -14.48
CA LEU A 209 -0.01 -2.95 -15.10
C LEU A 209 0.97 -3.37 -16.20
N TRP A 210 1.51 -2.40 -16.94
CA TRP A 210 2.41 -2.67 -18.06
C TRP A 210 3.71 -3.40 -17.66
N PRO A 211 4.16 -4.45 -18.37
CA PRO A 211 3.62 -4.98 -19.64
C PRO A 211 2.60 -6.12 -19.50
N LEU A 212 2.28 -6.54 -18.28
CA LEU A 212 1.42 -7.72 -18.06
C LEU A 212 -0.05 -7.45 -18.42
N GLY A 213 -0.50 -6.21 -18.26
CA GLY A 213 -1.87 -5.79 -18.59
C GLY A 213 -2.93 -6.20 -17.55
N GLU A 214 -2.57 -7.03 -16.57
CA GLU A 214 -3.43 -7.47 -15.48
C GLU A 214 -2.96 -6.92 -14.13
N ASP A 215 -3.91 -6.59 -13.25
CA ASP A 215 -3.59 -6.13 -11.89
C ASP A 215 -3.36 -7.31 -10.94
N SER A 216 -2.08 -7.65 -10.75
CA SER A 216 -1.65 -8.75 -9.87
C SER A 216 -2.13 -8.57 -8.42
N ILE A 217 -2.32 -7.34 -7.94
CA ILE A 217 -2.89 -7.12 -6.60
C ILE A 217 -4.37 -7.48 -6.57
N SER A 218 -5.18 -6.99 -7.52
CA SER A 218 -6.60 -7.32 -7.57
C SER A 218 -6.81 -8.83 -7.69
N LEU A 219 -6.03 -9.51 -8.53
CA LEU A 219 -6.07 -10.98 -8.66
C LEU A 219 -5.66 -11.70 -7.37
N GLY A 220 -4.56 -11.28 -6.74
CA GLY A 220 -4.11 -11.85 -5.47
C GLY A 220 -5.12 -11.63 -4.34
N LEU A 221 -5.70 -10.43 -4.24
CA LEU A 221 -6.74 -10.10 -3.27
C LEU A 221 -8.00 -10.93 -3.51
N CYS A 222 -8.38 -11.13 -4.77
CA CYS A 222 -9.51 -11.96 -5.15
C CYS A 222 -9.36 -13.41 -4.67
N THR A 223 -8.16 -13.98 -4.83
CA THR A 223 -7.83 -15.32 -4.33
C THR A 223 -7.82 -15.35 -2.80
N LEU A 224 -7.17 -14.38 -2.15
CA LEU A 224 -7.12 -14.31 -0.69
C LEU A 224 -8.52 -14.16 -0.07
N ALA A 225 -9.40 -13.37 -0.68
CA ALA A 225 -10.76 -13.14 -0.23
C ALA A 225 -11.62 -14.42 -0.19
N SER A 226 -11.31 -15.42 -1.02
CA SER A 226 -12.02 -16.71 -1.02
C SER A 226 -11.89 -17.49 0.29
N TYR A 227 -10.89 -17.18 1.12
CA TYR A 227 -10.68 -17.81 2.42
C TYR A 227 -11.44 -17.09 3.55
N LEU A 228 -11.87 -15.85 3.32
CA LEU A 228 -12.26 -14.93 4.38
C LEU A 228 -13.78 -14.89 4.61
N GLU A 229 -14.13 -14.57 5.85
CA GLU A 229 -15.48 -14.18 6.28
C GLU A 229 -15.61 -12.65 6.37
N GLU A 230 -14.52 -11.94 6.68
CA GLU A 230 -14.50 -10.48 6.78
C GLU A 230 -13.27 -9.91 6.06
N LEU A 231 -13.50 -9.02 5.10
CA LEU A 231 -12.45 -8.29 4.38
C LEU A 231 -12.67 -6.78 4.50
N ASN A 232 -11.69 -6.08 5.09
CA ASN A 232 -11.62 -4.63 5.15
C ASN A 232 -10.40 -4.12 4.37
N LEU A 233 -10.65 -3.51 3.22
CA LEU A 233 -9.65 -3.21 2.22
C LEU A 233 -9.59 -1.71 1.90
N ARG A 234 -8.38 -1.18 1.74
CA ARG A 234 -8.12 0.12 1.11
C ARG A 234 -7.06 -0.06 0.05
N ALA A 235 -7.40 -0.04 -1.24
CA ALA A 235 -6.44 -0.33 -2.32
C ALA A 235 -6.74 0.40 -3.63
N PHE A 236 -5.72 0.59 -4.47
CA PHE A 236 -5.91 0.88 -5.89
C PHE A 236 -6.36 -0.43 -6.54
N LEU A 237 -7.54 -0.45 -7.12
CA LEU A 237 -8.21 -1.66 -7.56
C LEU A 237 -8.61 -1.56 -9.02
N MET A 238 -8.70 -2.73 -9.64
CA MET A 238 -9.36 -2.93 -10.92
C MET A 238 -10.55 -3.88 -10.74
N PRO A 239 -11.52 -3.91 -11.67
CA PRO A 239 -12.67 -4.80 -11.59
C PRO A 239 -12.33 -6.28 -11.38
N HIS A 240 -11.12 -6.72 -11.76
CA HIS A 240 -10.59 -8.06 -11.57
C HIS A 240 -10.70 -8.59 -10.12
N ILE A 241 -10.71 -7.73 -9.09
CA ILE A 241 -10.89 -8.18 -7.70
C ILE A 241 -12.24 -8.87 -7.48
N PHE A 242 -13.24 -8.57 -8.30
CA PHE A 242 -14.61 -9.08 -8.20
C PHE A 242 -14.90 -10.21 -9.18
N ASN A 243 -13.88 -10.75 -9.85
CA ASN A 243 -14.02 -11.87 -10.79
C ASN A 243 -13.37 -13.14 -10.23
N PRO A 244 -13.90 -13.71 -9.12
CA PRO A 244 -13.27 -14.84 -8.48
C PRO A 244 -13.37 -16.12 -9.29
N ALA A 245 -12.24 -16.83 -9.40
CA ALA A 245 -12.24 -18.22 -9.87
C ALA A 245 -13.00 -19.15 -8.91
N VAL A 246 -13.01 -18.83 -7.61
CA VAL A 246 -13.72 -19.58 -6.55
C VAL A 246 -14.67 -18.63 -5.82
N PRO A 247 -16.00 -18.87 -5.82
CA PRO A 247 -16.96 -18.00 -5.17
C PRO A 247 -16.63 -17.75 -3.69
N TRP A 248 -16.84 -16.52 -3.21
CA TRP A 248 -16.59 -16.14 -1.82
C TRP A 248 -17.75 -16.58 -0.91
N THR A 249 -17.95 -17.90 -0.81
CA THR A 249 -19.12 -18.49 -0.14
C THR A 249 -19.19 -18.22 1.37
N ARG A 250 -18.04 -17.92 1.99
CA ARG A 250 -17.89 -17.62 3.42
C ARG A 250 -18.00 -16.13 3.73
N MET A 251 -17.93 -15.26 2.73
CA MET A 251 -17.87 -13.81 2.95
C MET A 251 -19.16 -13.32 3.60
N ARG A 252 -19.03 -12.73 4.80
CA ARG A 252 -20.11 -12.14 5.58
C ARG A 252 -20.04 -10.62 5.55
N ARG A 253 -18.84 -10.04 5.61
CA ARG A 253 -18.65 -8.58 5.62
C ARG A 253 -17.55 -8.16 4.67
N LEU A 254 -17.93 -7.34 3.69
CA LEU A 254 -17.02 -6.81 2.69
C LEU A 254 -17.01 -5.28 2.76
N ARG A 255 -15.88 -4.68 3.12
CA ARG A 255 -15.71 -3.23 3.11
C ARG A 255 -14.51 -2.85 2.26
N ILE A 256 -14.75 -2.12 1.18
CA ILE A 256 -13.74 -1.69 0.24
C ILE A 256 -13.78 -0.16 0.08
N GLU A 257 -12.69 0.48 0.49
CA GLU A 257 -12.36 1.85 0.08
C GLU A 257 -11.43 1.76 -1.14
N PHE A 258 -11.91 2.07 -2.33
CA PHE A 258 -11.06 2.11 -3.51
C PHE A 258 -10.49 3.52 -3.70
N HIS A 259 -9.27 3.60 -4.23
CA HIS A 259 -8.70 4.90 -4.58
C HIS A 259 -9.40 5.44 -5.84
N PRO A 260 -9.67 6.75 -5.94
CA PRO A 260 -10.16 7.36 -7.18
C PRO A 260 -9.25 7.16 -8.41
N CYS A 261 -8.00 6.74 -8.20
CA CYS A 261 -7.03 6.45 -9.24
C CYS A 261 -7.03 4.94 -9.52
N GLN A 262 -6.95 4.59 -10.79
CA GLN A 262 -6.81 3.24 -11.28
C GLN A 262 -5.32 2.84 -11.31
N PRO A 263 -4.97 1.56 -11.08
CA PRO A 263 -3.59 1.08 -11.20
C PRO A 263 -2.92 1.31 -12.57
N GLU A 264 -3.68 1.47 -13.64
CA GLU A 264 -3.14 1.80 -14.97
C GLU A 264 -2.83 3.30 -15.17
N GLY A 265 -3.02 4.12 -14.13
CA GLY A 265 -2.70 5.56 -14.13
C GLY A 265 -3.83 6.46 -14.65
N ASP A 266 -5.02 5.91 -14.86
CA ASP A 266 -6.25 6.68 -15.16
C ASP A 266 -7.09 6.89 -13.89
N TRP A 267 -8.26 7.52 -14.01
CA TRP A 267 -9.11 7.91 -12.90
C TRP A 267 -10.54 7.40 -13.05
N TYR A 268 -11.20 7.14 -11.92
CA TYR A 268 -12.63 6.84 -11.87
C TYR A 268 -13.51 8.10 -11.90
N PHE A 269 -12.89 9.27 -11.68
CA PHE A 269 -13.57 10.55 -11.56
C PHE A 269 -12.85 11.63 -12.39
N THR A 270 -13.61 12.58 -12.94
CA THR A 270 -13.14 13.77 -13.65
C THR A 270 -13.44 15.03 -12.85
N GLY A 271 -12.90 16.15 -13.31
CA GLY A 271 -13.32 17.46 -12.82
C GLY A 271 -14.80 17.75 -13.09
N PRO A 272 -15.37 18.76 -12.39
CA PRO A 272 -16.77 19.17 -12.53
C PRO A 272 -17.20 19.56 -13.94
N PHE A 273 -16.24 19.84 -14.82
CA PHE A 273 -16.45 20.29 -16.18
C PHE A 273 -15.91 19.29 -17.21
N GLY A 274 -15.72 18.04 -16.78
CA GLY A 274 -15.23 16.95 -17.63
C GLY A 274 -13.72 16.96 -17.81
N GLU A 275 -12.99 17.73 -17.00
CA GLU A 275 -11.54 17.81 -17.10
C GLU A 275 -10.93 16.46 -16.74
N ASN A 276 -10.24 15.89 -17.72
CA ASN A 276 -9.34 14.78 -17.51
C ASN A 276 -8.02 15.10 -18.21
N PRO A 277 -7.11 15.86 -17.56
CA PRO A 277 -5.85 16.28 -18.15
C PRO A 277 -5.01 15.12 -18.74
N CYS A 278 -5.23 13.90 -18.25
CA CYS A 278 -4.54 12.70 -18.71
C CYS A 278 -5.21 12.03 -19.93
N ALA A 279 -6.44 12.40 -20.32
CA ALA A 279 -7.20 11.79 -21.42
C ALA A 279 -6.77 12.27 -22.81
N GLU A 280 -6.15 13.44 -22.92
CA GLU A 280 -5.74 14.03 -24.21
C GLU A 280 -4.44 13.44 -24.77
N SER A 281 -3.75 12.60 -24.00
CA SER A 281 -2.63 11.80 -24.49
C SER A 281 -3.17 10.66 -25.37
N PRO A 282 -2.58 10.39 -26.56
CA PRO A 282 -2.94 9.24 -27.40
C PRO A 282 -2.73 7.88 -26.71
N LYS A 283 -2.18 7.88 -25.49
CA LYS A 283 -2.22 6.78 -24.53
C LYS A 283 -3.28 7.13 -23.49
N SER A 284 -4.46 6.52 -23.57
CA SER A 284 -5.53 6.61 -22.56
C SER A 284 -5.17 5.92 -21.22
N ARG A 285 -3.90 5.98 -20.83
CA ARG A 285 -3.26 5.26 -19.73
C ARG A 285 -2.12 6.09 -19.16
N GLY A 286 -1.71 5.76 -17.94
CA GLY A 286 -0.55 6.31 -17.27
C GLY A 286 0.74 6.16 -18.06
N PHE A 287 1.79 6.86 -17.61
CA PHE A 287 3.08 6.80 -18.28
C PHE A 287 3.74 5.43 -18.07
N TRP A 288 4.50 4.98 -19.08
CA TRP A 288 5.19 3.71 -19.01
C TRP A 288 6.41 3.80 -18.12
N ILE A 289 6.46 2.93 -17.11
CA ILE A 289 7.61 2.82 -16.23
C ILE A 289 8.84 2.38 -17.01
N GLN A 290 9.89 3.19 -16.96
CA GLN A 290 11.19 2.96 -17.57
C GLN A 290 12.26 2.63 -16.51
N LEU A 291 13.54 2.60 -16.90
CA LEU A 291 14.64 2.27 -15.99
C LEU A 291 14.95 3.42 -15.03
N GLU A 292 14.75 4.66 -15.47
CA GLU A 292 14.95 5.89 -14.67
C GLU A 292 13.94 6.00 -13.51
N ASP A 293 12.83 5.29 -13.59
CA ASP A 293 11.80 5.22 -12.54
C ASP A 293 12.17 4.27 -11.39
N TYR A 294 13.32 3.60 -11.48
CA TYR A 294 13.98 3.02 -10.31
C TYR A 294 14.81 4.09 -9.60
N PRO A 295 14.98 3.99 -8.26
CA PRO A 295 15.85 4.90 -7.54
C PRO A 295 17.21 5.03 -8.20
N SER A 296 17.50 6.20 -8.76
CA SER A 296 18.80 6.46 -9.35
C SER A 296 19.82 6.59 -8.23
N HIS A 297 20.99 6.00 -8.43
CA HIS A 297 22.16 6.37 -7.64
C HIS A 297 22.59 7.72 -8.18
N ALA A 298 22.00 8.81 -7.68
CA ALA A 298 22.33 10.16 -8.12
C ALA A 298 23.85 10.32 -8.19
N SER A 299 24.34 10.97 -9.25
CA SER A 299 25.75 11.31 -9.31
C SER A 299 26.12 12.14 -8.07
N ARG A 300 27.38 12.07 -7.63
CA ARG A 300 27.84 12.77 -6.41
C ARG A 300 27.55 14.28 -6.47
N GLU A 301 27.45 14.84 -7.67
CA GLU A 301 27.17 16.25 -7.91
C GLU A 301 25.67 16.58 -7.85
N GLU A 302 24.80 15.79 -8.50
CA GLU A 302 23.34 15.97 -8.40
C GLU A 302 22.84 15.76 -6.98
N GLY A 303 23.34 14.72 -6.29
CA GLY A 303 23.01 14.47 -4.89
C GLY A 303 23.43 15.61 -3.97
N ALA A 304 24.59 16.24 -4.24
CA ALA A 304 25.07 17.36 -3.43
C ALA A 304 24.22 18.63 -3.59
N ILE A 305 23.71 18.90 -4.81
CA ILE A 305 22.81 20.03 -5.05
C ILE A 305 21.47 19.84 -4.34
N VAL A 306 20.89 18.64 -4.44
CA VAL A 306 19.63 18.31 -3.77
C VAL A 306 19.80 18.29 -2.24
N ASP A 307 20.93 17.79 -1.74
CA ASP A 307 21.27 17.80 -0.31
C ASP A 307 21.41 19.25 0.21
N ASP A 308 22.10 20.14 -0.51
CA ASP A 308 22.27 21.55 -0.13
C ASP A 308 20.95 22.32 -0.16
N GLU A 309 20.13 22.13 -1.20
CA GLU A 309 18.78 22.73 -1.27
C GLU A 309 17.89 22.26 -0.12
N PHE A 310 17.95 20.97 0.24
CA PHE A 310 17.18 20.46 1.37
C PHE A 310 17.67 21.06 2.69
N LEU A 311 18.98 21.05 2.95
CA LEU A 311 19.53 21.58 4.20
C LEU A 311 19.24 23.08 4.38
N THR A 312 19.32 23.85 3.30
CA THR A 312 19.04 25.30 3.33
C THR A 312 17.57 25.64 3.50
N LYS A 313 16.65 24.83 2.96
CA LYS A 313 15.20 25.09 3.03
C LYS A 313 14.50 24.34 4.17
N SER A 314 15.14 23.32 4.76
CA SER A 314 14.48 22.42 5.72
C SER A 314 14.08 23.02 7.07
N GLU A 315 14.75 24.11 7.47
CA GLU A 315 14.39 24.83 8.70
C GLU A 315 13.05 25.58 8.58
N ASP A 316 12.61 25.88 7.34
CA ASP A 316 11.34 26.57 7.05
C ASP A 316 10.21 25.62 6.59
N LEU A 317 10.50 24.32 6.45
CA LEU A 317 9.53 23.32 5.96
C LEU A 317 8.49 22.98 7.04
N ASP A 318 7.45 23.81 7.16
CA ASP A 318 6.26 23.47 7.93
C ASP A 318 5.22 22.72 7.06
N GLY A 319 4.12 22.26 7.68
CA GLY A 319 3.06 21.53 6.97
C GLY A 319 2.34 22.30 5.85
N SER A 320 2.66 23.60 5.64
CA SER A 320 2.06 24.47 4.61
C SER A 320 2.75 24.42 3.24
N ASP A 321 3.86 23.68 3.11
CA ASP A 321 4.60 23.52 1.85
C ASP A 321 4.03 22.49 0.88
N ARG A 322 2.71 22.27 0.93
CA ARG A 322 2.01 21.38 0.00
C ARG A 322 1.12 22.19 -0.94
N GLU A 323 1.10 21.81 -2.21
CA GLU A 323 0.24 22.36 -3.25
C GLU A 323 -0.64 21.27 -3.85
N PRO A 324 -1.61 20.71 -3.09
CA PRO A 324 -2.53 19.74 -3.66
C PRO A 324 -3.42 20.37 -4.73
N ASP A 325 -3.74 19.60 -5.77
CA ASP A 325 -4.75 19.91 -6.79
C ASP A 325 -5.76 18.78 -6.84
N MET A 326 -6.74 18.79 -5.93
CA MET A 326 -7.78 17.77 -5.82
C MET A 326 -9.10 18.32 -6.35
N PHE A 327 -9.47 17.92 -7.57
CA PHE A 327 -10.60 18.48 -8.30
C PHE A 327 -11.52 17.42 -8.92
N ARG A 328 -11.18 16.14 -8.85
CA ARG A 328 -11.95 15.07 -9.50
C ARG A 328 -13.14 14.64 -8.66
N THR A 329 -14.32 15.19 -8.94
CA THR A 329 -15.56 14.96 -8.19
C THR A 329 -16.66 14.28 -8.98
N GLU A 330 -16.62 14.32 -10.32
CA GLU A 330 -17.67 13.77 -11.18
C GLU A 330 -17.31 12.36 -11.62
N PRO A 331 -18.25 11.40 -11.60
CA PRO A 331 -17.97 10.03 -12.01
C PRO A 331 -17.67 9.95 -13.51
N LEU A 332 -16.58 9.27 -13.88
CA LEU A 332 -16.28 8.91 -15.26
C LEU A 332 -16.99 7.60 -15.61
N THR A 333 -18.10 7.68 -16.35
CA THR A 333 -19.00 6.55 -16.62
C THR A 333 -18.27 5.28 -17.07
N GLU A 334 -17.38 5.37 -18.06
CA GLU A 334 -16.70 4.20 -18.65
C GLU A 334 -15.87 3.42 -17.61
N GLY A 335 -15.15 4.13 -16.74
CA GLY A 335 -14.30 3.52 -15.71
C GLY A 335 -15.10 3.01 -14.51
N ILE A 336 -15.93 3.86 -13.91
CA ILE A 336 -16.64 3.54 -12.67
C ILE A 336 -17.69 2.45 -12.88
N GLN A 337 -18.38 2.44 -14.03
CA GLN A 337 -19.45 1.49 -14.31
C GLN A 337 -18.92 0.06 -14.33
N SER A 338 -17.75 -0.16 -14.93
CA SER A 338 -17.11 -1.48 -14.99
C SER A 338 -16.81 -2.03 -13.59
N LEU A 339 -16.33 -1.18 -12.67
CA LEU A 339 -16.08 -1.55 -11.28
C LEU A 339 -17.38 -1.90 -10.53
N LEU A 340 -18.41 -1.07 -10.68
CA LEU A 340 -19.70 -1.25 -10.01
C LEU A 340 -20.45 -2.49 -10.50
N VAL A 341 -20.42 -2.78 -11.81
CA VAL A 341 -21.02 -3.98 -12.39
C VAL A 341 -20.32 -5.23 -11.87
N ALA A 342 -18.98 -5.25 -11.88
CA ALA A 342 -18.22 -6.39 -11.37
C ALA A 342 -18.51 -6.61 -9.87
N PHE A 343 -18.55 -5.54 -9.07
CA PHE A 343 -18.94 -5.61 -7.67
C PHE A 343 -20.33 -6.24 -7.50
N ALA A 344 -21.36 -5.72 -8.17
CA ALA A 344 -22.72 -6.25 -8.08
C ALA A 344 -22.81 -7.73 -8.50
N GLN A 345 -22.09 -8.13 -9.54
CA GLN A 345 -22.00 -9.53 -9.98
C GLN A 345 -21.36 -10.40 -8.91
N ALA A 346 -20.25 -9.96 -8.29
CA ALA A 346 -19.63 -10.71 -7.22
C ALA A 346 -20.59 -10.94 -6.04
N LEU A 347 -21.35 -9.91 -5.63
CA LEU A 347 -22.28 -10.01 -4.49
C LEU A 347 -23.33 -11.12 -4.68
N SER A 348 -23.80 -11.32 -5.92
CA SER A 348 -24.77 -12.40 -6.23
C SER A 348 -24.23 -13.82 -5.96
N ASN A 349 -22.91 -13.96 -5.84
CA ASN A 349 -22.22 -15.23 -5.58
C ASN A 349 -21.71 -15.34 -4.13
N MET A 350 -22.18 -14.48 -3.21
CA MET A 350 -21.82 -14.48 -1.79
C MET A 350 -23.05 -14.81 -0.91
N PRO A 351 -23.44 -16.10 -0.78
CA PRO A 351 -24.67 -16.49 -0.08
C PRO A 351 -24.69 -16.17 1.42
N ALA A 352 -23.54 -15.99 2.06
CA ALA A 352 -23.42 -15.69 3.49
C ALA A 352 -23.32 -14.17 3.78
N LEU A 353 -23.43 -13.32 2.75
CA LEU A 353 -23.17 -11.90 2.86
C LEU A 353 -24.23 -11.20 3.74
N GLU A 354 -23.76 -10.52 4.77
CA GLU A 354 -24.57 -9.70 5.69
C GLU A 354 -24.45 -8.21 5.34
N GLU A 355 -23.25 -7.77 4.97
CA GLU A 355 -22.92 -6.36 4.75
C GLU A 355 -21.87 -6.23 3.64
N ALA A 356 -22.12 -5.31 2.70
CA ALA A 356 -21.16 -4.96 1.66
C ALA A 356 -21.13 -3.45 1.42
N GLU A 357 -19.92 -2.90 1.38
CA GLU A 357 -19.66 -1.50 1.09
C GLU A 357 -18.53 -1.37 0.07
N LEU A 358 -18.78 -0.56 -0.96
CA LEU A 358 -17.79 -0.10 -1.92
C LEU A 358 -17.90 1.42 -2.03
N PHE A 359 -16.84 2.14 -1.68
CA PHE A 359 -16.83 3.60 -1.70
C PHE A 359 -15.44 4.17 -1.97
N ALA A 360 -15.37 5.44 -2.32
CA ALA A 360 -14.15 6.23 -2.38
C ALA A 360 -14.37 7.55 -1.66
N TYR A 361 -13.33 8.08 -1.01
CA TYR A 361 -13.37 9.43 -0.48
C TYR A 361 -12.92 10.41 -1.56
N LEU A 362 -13.81 11.37 -1.89
CA LEU A 362 -13.50 12.48 -2.76
C LEU A 362 -13.26 13.72 -1.91
N THR A 363 -12.22 14.48 -2.24
CA THR A 363 -11.94 15.75 -1.58
C THR A 363 -11.88 16.85 -2.63
N TRP A 364 -12.49 18.00 -2.33
CA TRP A 364 -12.42 19.19 -3.15
C TRP A 364 -11.42 20.17 -2.55
N LYS A 365 -10.24 20.26 -3.17
CA LYS A 365 -9.24 21.29 -2.90
C LYS A 365 -8.44 21.54 -4.18
N PRO A 366 -9.03 22.25 -5.16
CA PRO A 366 -8.31 22.65 -6.35
C PRO A 366 -7.15 23.59 -5.99
N SER A 367 -6.11 23.58 -6.82
CA SER A 367 -5.00 24.52 -6.78
C SER A 367 -5.48 25.96 -7.00
N GLU A 368 -4.69 26.96 -6.57
CA GLU A 368 -5.03 28.37 -6.80
C GLU A 368 -5.17 28.71 -8.29
N LYS A 369 -4.32 28.11 -9.13
CA LYS A 369 -4.43 28.24 -10.59
C LYS A 369 -5.81 27.77 -11.07
N ARG A 370 -6.20 26.56 -10.72
CA ARG A 370 -7.49 25.98 -11.15
C ARG A 370 -8.68 26.76 -10.59
N LYS A 371 -8.57 27.31 -9.37
CA LYS A 371 -9.61 28.21 -8.81
C LYS A 371 -9.80 29.46 -9.65
N ILE A 372 -8.71 30.07 -10.12
CA ILE A 372 -8.76 31.24 -11.01
C ILE A 372 -9.43 30.84 -12.33
N ASP A 373 -9.00 29.73 -12.93
CA ASP A 373 -9.55 29.22 -14.19
C ASP A 373 -11.08 29.03 -14.09
N TYR A 374 -11.59 28.48 -12.99
CA TYR A 374 -13.03 28.31 -12.76
C TYR A 374 -13.83 29.58 -12.54
N VAL A 375 -13.18 30.68 -12.14
CA VAL A 375 -13.83 31.98 -11.93
C VAL A 375 -13.80 32.81 -13.22
N GLU A 376 -12.69 32.77 -13.96
CA GLU A 376 -12.49 33.59 -15.16
C GLU A 376 -13.18 33.01 -16.39
N ASP A 377 -13.21 31.68 -16.53
CA ASP A 377 -13.95 30.97 -17.56
C ASP A 377 -14.99 30.06 -16.90
N PRO A 378 -16.05 30.64 -16.29
CA PRO A 378 -17.09 29.85 -15.67
C PRO A 378 -17.74 29.03 -16.78
N PRO A 379 -17.68 27.70 -16.70
CA PRO A 379 -18.05 26.84 -17.79
C PRO A 379 -19.51 27.07 -18.15
N THR A 380 -19.77 27.22 -19.45
CA THR A 380 -21.11 27.38 -19.99
C THR A 380 -22.01 26.30 -19.42
N THR A 381 -23.00 26.73 -18.64
CA THR A 381 -24.07 25.93 -18.04
C THR A 381 -24.46 24.79 -18.97
N ARG A 382 -24.44 23.55 -18.45
CA ARG A 382 -25.09 22.39 -19.07
C ARG A 382 -26.43 22.86 -19.62
N ALA A 383 -26.56 22.88 -20.95
CA ALA A 383 -27.84 23.08 -21.59
C ALA A 383 -28.82 22.08 -20.96
N SER A 384 -29.89 22.63 -20.42
CA SER A 384 -31.14 21.95 -20.06
C SER A 384 -31.31 20.63 -20.81
N ILE A 385 -31.06 19.52 -20.12
CA ILE A 385 -31.70 18.25 -20.45
C ILE A 385 -33.10 18.33 -19.83
N ASP A 386 -33.90 19.19 -20.42
CA ASP A 386 -35.36 19.19 -20.33
C ASP A 386 -35.84 19.48 -21.76
N GLY A 387 -36.33 18.44 -22.42
CA GLY A 387 -37.05 18.56 -23.68
C GLY A 387 -36.62 17.59 -24.78
N SER A 388 -37.12 16.35 -24.72
CA SER A 388 -37.80 15.62 -25.83
C SER A 388 -38.15 14.21 -25.38
#